data_AF-A0A258G0R7-F1
#
_entry.id   AF-A0A258G0R7-F1
#
_cell.length_a   1.000
_cell.length_b   1.000
_cell.length_c   1.000
_cell.angle_alpha   90.00
_cell.angle_beta   90.00
_cell.angle_gamma   90.00
#
_symmetry.space_group_name_H-M   'P 1'
#
loop_
_entity.id
_entity.type
_entity.pdbx_description
1 polymer ?
#
loop_
_entity_poly.entity_id
_entity_poly.type
_entity_poly.pdbx_seq_one_letter_code
_entity_poly.pdbx_strand_id
1 'polypeptide(L)'
;MTIAPWFLLAILANFAGYAVYLTGLKRELVQPNRASWLIWSAAVLVEASTYAAVNPGEAQSIVFLVSAAACIIVTIAIWQRSAWSPPTRSETICMAACLGALLLWAMFSSAFWAHMLVVAAVPISFWPTWESVQQDRARERSPAWGLWTVGDLATLIVATRTGDVEVGSYAYILVELLCHASVWFMIGLATINPIRSLGFRNGNFYVLDKYLPASNLFSVGENHLGKAVFAAVDFAEGDRIVKFTGRRFRADQVPSVMRGGGDRFVQVTPDHYMGPSGRIDDLINHSCAPNAGLRFADEGVVLVAIRPIAPGDEITWDYSTTLAESNWHMICQCRSEGCRRVIGNFETLSPERQEWFRARNLVAPYLRRRDDVAPVAAIPEVRLGAG
;
A
#
# COMPACT_ATOMS: atom_id res chain seq x y z
N MET A 1 -27.60 -22.97 22.59
CA MET A 1 -26.87 -21.69 22.79
C MET A 1 -27.71 -20.58 22.20
N THR A 2 -27.79 -19.41 22.83
CA THR A 2 -28.54 -18.26 22.30
C THR A 2 -27.92 -17.70 21.02
N ILE A 3 -28.76 -17.21 20.10
CA ILE A 3 -28.35 -16.61 18.82
C ILE A 3 -27.92 -15.14 19.01
N ALA A 4 -28.60 -14.42 19.90
CA ALA A 4 -28.36 -13.01 20.23
C ALA A 4 -26.89 -12.55 20.31
N PRO A 5 -25.96 -13.23 21.03
CA PRO A 5 -24.56 -12.78 21.09
C PRO A 5 -23.84 -12.79 19.73
N TRP A 6 -24.19 -13.71 18.83
CA TRP A 6 -23.57 -13.79 17.50
C TRP A 6 -24.15 -12.73 16.55
N PHE A 7 -25.46 -12.48 16.63
CA PHE A 7 -26.12 -11.41 15.89
C PHE A 7 -25.60 -10.01 16.29
N LEU A 8 -25.43 -9.78 17.60
CA LEU A 8 -24.82 -8.56 18.12
C LEU A 8 -23.35 -8.43 17.70
N LEU A 9 -22.58 -9.52 17.75
CA LEU A 9 -21.18 -9.53 17.29
C LEU A 9 -21.07 -9.16 15.80
N ALA A 10 -21.92 -9.71 14.94
CA ALA A 10 -21.93 -9.40 13.51
C ALA A 10 -22.12 -7.90 13.24
N ILE A 11 -23.16 -7.31 13.85
CA ILE A 11 -23.48 -5.88 13.70
C ILE A 11 -22.37 -4.98 14.26
N LEU A 12 -21.89 -5.28 15.48
CA LEU A 12 -20.86 -4.48 16.13
C LEU A 12 -19.52 -4.56 15.40
N ALA A 13 -19.12 -5.74 14.91
CA ALA A 13 -17.87 -5.92 14.19
C ALA A 13 -17.90 -5.21 12.82
N ASN A 14 -19.01 -5.30 12.08
CA ASN A 14 -19.17 -4.61 10.80
C ASN A 14 -19.08 -3.07 10.95
N PHE A 15 -19.86 -2.48 11.86
CA PHE A 15 -19.81 -1.03 12.09
C PHE A 15 -18.47 -0.56 12.70
N ALA A 16 -17.84 -1.37 13.56
CA ALA A 16 -16.48 -1.10 14.02
C ALA A 16 -15.47 -1.14 12.86
N GLY A 17 -15.63 -2.06 11.89
CA GLY A 17 -14.85 -2.12 10.66
C GLY A 17 -14.88 -0.80 9.89
N TYR A 18 -16.07 -0.30 9.55
CA TYR A 18 -16.22 1.00 8.88
C TYR A 18 -15.65 2.16 9.70
N ALA A 19 -15.91 2.23 11.02
CA ALA A 19 -15.39 3.30 11.87
C ALA A 19 -13.85 3.30 11.97
N VAL A 20 -13.25 2.12 12.06
CA VAL A 20 -11.79 1.91 12.03
C VAL A 20 -11.22 2.29 10.66
N TYR A 21 -11.83 1.85 9.57
CA TYR A 21 -11.37 2.15 8.20
C TYR A 21 -11.47 3.65 7.87
N LEU A 22 -12.57 4.31 8.20
CA LEU A 22 -12.74 5.76 8.06
C LEU A 22 -11.76 6.55 8.94
N THR A 23 -11.46 6.08 10.15
CA THR A 23 -10.44 6.69 11.01
C THR A 23 -9.04 6.52 10.41
N GLY A 24 -8.73 5.34 9.86
CA GLY A 24 -7.50 5.06 9.13
C GLY A 24 -7.36 5.96 7.90
N LEU A 25 -8.38 6.05 7.05
CA LEU A 25 -8.41 6.91 5.87
C LEU A 25 -8.25 8.39 6.24
N LYS A 26 -8.96 8.87 7.28
CA LYS A 26 -8.86 10.26 7.75
C LYS A 26 -7.42 10.61 8.16
N ARG A 27 -6.71 9.67 8.79
CA ARG A 27 -5.31 9.78 9.24
C ARG A 27 -4.27 9.39 8.20
N GLU A 28 -4.68 8.92 7.02
CA GLU A 28 -3.80 8.43 5.94
C GLU A 28 -3.00 7.17 6.31
N LEU A 29 -3.64 6.25 7.05
CA LEU A 29 -3.06 4.93 7.38
C LEU A 29 -3.29 3.89 6.27
N VAL A 30 -4.22 4.18 5.36
CA VAL A 30 -4.58 3.37 4.21
C VAL A 30 -4.58 4.24 2.96
N GLN A 31 -4.29 3.61 1.81
CA GLN A 31 -4.39 4.16 0.46
C GLN A 31 -5.32 3.23 -0.35
N PRO A 32 -6.64 3.36 -0.17
CA PRO A 32 -7.58 2.35 -0.65
C PRO A 32 -7.62 2.21 -2.17
N ASN A 33 -7.92 1.00 -2.69
CA ASN A 33 -8.17 0.86 -4.13
C ASN A 33 -9.45 1.63 -4.55
N ARG A 34 -9.30 2.56 -5.51
CA ARG A 34 -10.38 3.44 -5.99
C ARG A 34 -11.51 2.71 -6.70
N ALA A 35 -11.19 1.68 -7.49
CA ALA A 35 -12.15 0.92 -8.26
C ALA A 35 -12.98 -0.01 -7.38
N SER A 36 -12.35 -0.75 -6.47
CA SER A 36 -13.04 -1.63 -5.53
C SER A 36 -14.04 -0.86 -4.65
N TRP A 37 -13.63 0.25 -4.04
CA TRP A 37 -14.56 1.06 -3.23
C TRP A 37 -15.71 1.67 -4.05
N LEU A 38 -15.46 2.10 -5.29
CA LEU A 38 -16.53 2.53 -6.19
C LEU A 38 -17.52 1.38 -6.47
N ILE A 39 -17.03 0.18 -6.82
CA ILE A 39 -17.85 -1.00 -7.07
C ILE A 39 -18.69 -1.36 -5.84
N TRP A 40 -18.07 -1.45 -4.65
CA TRP A 40 -18.77 -1.76 -3.40
C TRP A 40 -19.81 -0.70 -3.04
N SER A 41 -19.51 0.59 -3.21
CA SER A 41 -20.47 1.67 -2.94
C SER A 41 -21.70 1.63 -3.85
N ALA A 42 -21.56 1.15 -5.09
CA ALA A 42 -22.68 0.93 -6.00
C ALA A 42 -23.46 -0.35 -5.65
N ALA A 43 -22.75 -1.48 -5.45
CA ALA A 43 -23.37 -2.79 -5.20
C ALA A 43 -24.16 -2.80 -3.88
N VAL A 44 -23.54 -2.35 -2.78
CA VAL A 44 -24.16 -2.33 -1.44
C VAL A 44 -25.33 -1.32 -1.39
N LEU A 45 -25.31 -0.25 -2.19
CA LEU A 45 -26.45 0.66 -2.32
C LEU A 45 -27.65 0.00 -3.02
N VAL A 46 -27.41 -0.78 -4.09
CA VAL A 46 -28.47 -1.54 -4.78
C VAL A 46 -29.03 -2.62 -3.85
N GLU A 47 -28.18 -3.38 -3.17
CA GLU A 47 -28.57 -4.40 -2.19
C GLU A 47 -29.39 -3.80 -1.03
N ALA A 48 -28.91 -2.72 -0.40
CA ALA A 48 -29.62 -2.07 0.69
C ALA A 48 -30.99 -1.51 0.27
N SER A 49 -31.05 -0.87 -0.91
CA SER A 49 -32.29 -0.29 -1.44
C SER A 49 -33.32 -1.37 -1.79
N THR A 50 -32.87 -2.48 -2.40
CA THR A 50 -33.76 -3.58 -2.82
C THR A 50 -34.22 -4.42 -1.63
N TYR A 51 -33.32 -4.72 -0.67
CA TYR A 51 -33.68 -5.38 0.57
C TYR A 51 -34.70 -4.56 1.37
N ALA A 52 -34.51 -3.23 1.50
CA ALA A 52 -35.44 -2.35 2.20
C ALA A 52 -36.81 -2.22 1.51
N ALA A 53 -36.86 -2.32 0.18
CA ALA A 53 -38.11 -2.31 -0.59
C ALA A 53 -38.91 -3.62 -0.44
N VAL A 54 -38.23 -4.76 -0.28
CA VAL A 54 -38.86 -6.07 -0.05
C VAL A 54 -39.21 -6.29 1.44
N ASN A 55 -38.40 -5.75 2.35
CA ASN A 55 -38.51 -5.95 3.80
C ASN A 55 -38.71 -4.59 4.53
N PRO A 56 -39.86 -3.91 4.32
CA PRO A 56 -40.11 -2.60 4.91
C PRO A 56 -40.29 -2.70 6.43
N GLY A 57 -39.46 -1.96 7.18
CA GLY A 57 -39.51 -1.90 8.65
C GLY A 57 -38.60 -2.89 9.38
N GLU A 58 -37.99 -3.85 8.68
CA GLU A 58 -37.02 -4.77 9.28
C GLU A 58 -35.74 -4.04 9.76
N ALA A 59 -35.20 -4.45 10.91
CA ALA A 59 -34.00 -3.83 11.48
C ALA A 59 -32.77 -4.04 10.60
N GLN A 60 -32.73 -5.17 9.89
CA GLN A 60 -31.70 -5.55 8.91
C GLN A 60 -31.60 -4.50 7.78
N SER A 61 -32.73 -3.95 7.34
CA SER A 61 -32.80 -2.90 6.31
C SER A 61 -32.03 -1.64 6.74
N ILE A 62 -32.07 -1.28 8.03
CA ILE A 62 -31.30 -0.16 8.59
C ILE A 62 -29.79 -0.48 8.57
N VAL A 63 -29.39 -1.72 8.90
CA VAL A 63 -27.98 -2.15 8.90
C VAL A 63 -27.37 -2.07 7.49
N PHE A 64 -28.11 -2.54 6.47
CA PHE A 64 -27.66 -2.43 5.08
C PHE A 64 -27.58 -0.96 4.61
N LEU A 65 -28.58 -0.12 4.91
CA LEU A 65 -28.57 1.30 4.51
C LEU A 65 -27.43 2.09 5.17
N VAL A 66 -27.10 1.82 6.44
CA VAL A 66 -25.94 2.43 7.12
C VAL A 66 -24.62 1.93 6.51
N SER A 67 -24.54 0.66 6.12
CA SER A 67 -23.35 0.09 5.44
C SER A 67 -23.15 0.71 4.05
N ALA A 68 -24.21 0.85 3.26
CA ALA A 68 -24.18 1.55 1.97
C ALA A 68 -23.69 3.00 2.12
N ALA A 69 -24.23 3.75 3.09
CA ALA A 69 -23.80 5.10 3.39
C ALA A 69 -22.31 5.15 3.79
N ALA A 70 -21.82 4.19 4.59
CA ALA A 70 -20.41 4.10 4.95
C ALA A 70 -19.50 3.86 3.73
N CYS A 71 -19.85 2.94 2.82
CA CYS A 71 -19.12 2.73 1.56
C CYS A 71 -19.07 3.98 0.68
N ILE A 72 -20.19 4.72 0.57
CA ILE A 72 -20.27 5.97 -0.18
C ILE A 72 -19.37 7.05 0.45
N ILE A 73 -19.37 7.19 1.78
CA ILE A 73 -18.51 8.14 2.49
C ILE A 73 -17.02 7.80 2.30
N VAL A 74 -16.64 6.51 2.37
CA VAL A 74 -15.26 6.06 2.08
C VAL A 74 -14.88 6.42 0.65
N THR A 75 -15.72 6.10 -0.34
CA THR A 75 -15.48 6.40 -1.77
C THR A 75 -15.28 7.90 -2.02
N ILE A 76 -16.17 8.75 -1.49
CA ILE A 76 -16.06 10.21 -1.59
C ILE A 76 -14.75 10.70 -0.94
N ALA A 77 -14.41 10.20 0.25
CA ALA A 77 -13.20 10.60 0.97
C ALA A 77 -11.89 10.17 0.27
N ILE A 78 -11.88 9.05 -0.46
CA ILE A 78 -10.76 8.65 -1.32
C ILE A 78 -10.65 9.58 -2.53
N TRP A 79 -11.78 9.87 -3.19
CA TRP A 79 -11.80 10.63 -4.44
C TRP A 79 -11.48 12.13 -4.23
N GLN A 80 -11.80 12.69 -3.06
CA GLN A 80 -11.44 14.06 -2.68
C GLN A 80 -9.95 14.27 -2.35
N ARG A 81 -9.18 13.21 -2.05
CA ARG A 81 -7.84 13.33 -1.43
C ARG A 81 -6.65 13.17 -2.36
N SER A 82 -6.77 12.40 -3.44
CA SER A 82 -5.63 12.06 -4.31
C SER A 82 -5.81 12.60 -5.73
N ALA A 83 -4.69 12.94 -6.39
CA ALA A 83 -4.70 13.38 -7.79
C ALA A 83 -5.44 12.37 -8.68
N TRP A 84 -6.19 12.85 -9.68
CA TRP A 84 -6.96 11.96 -10.55
C TRP A 84 -6.03 11.15 -11.47
N SER A 85 -6.32 9.86 -11.60
CA SER A 85 -5.62 8.92 -12.45
C SER A 85 -6.65 8.05 -13.17
N PRO A 86 -6.50 7.75 -14.47
CA PRO A 86 -7.35 6.79 -15.14
C PRO A 86 -7.19 5.40 -14.49
N PRO A 87 -8.25 4.56 -14.46
CA PRO A 87 -8.15 3.21 -13.94
C PRO A 87 -7.19 2.36 -14.77
N THR A 88 -6.52 1.41 -14.11
CA THR A 88 -5.69 0.40 -14.76
C THR A 88 -6.54 -0.58 -15.58
N ARG A 89 -5.89 -1.46 -16.36
CA ARG A 89 -6.60 -2.45 -17.20
C ARG A 89 -7.38 -3.46 -16.36
N SER A 90 -6.84 -3.91 -15.25
CA SER A 90 -7.51 -4.82 -14.29
C SER A 90 -8.71 -4.12 -13.64
N GLU A 91 -8.52 -2.92 -13.09
CA GLU A 91 -9.60 -2.10 -12.52
C GLU A 91 -10.74 -1.87 -13.53
N THR A 92 -10.41 -1.52 -14.78
CA THR A 92 -11.40 -1.30 -15.84
C THR A 92 -12.21 -2.57 -16.15
N ILE A 93 -11.55 -3.74 -16.19
CA ILE A 93 -12.22 -5.03 -16.41
C ILE A 93 -13.15 -5.37 -15.23
N CYS A 94 -12.68 -5.20 -13.99
CA CYS A 94 -13.49 -5.45 -12.80
C CYS A 94 -14.71 -4.52 -12.72
N MET A 95 -14.53 -3.22 -12.97
CA MET A 95 -15.62 -2.24 -13.02
C MET A 95 -16.65 -2.59 -14.10
N ALA A 96 -16.20 -2.96 -15.31
CA ALA A 96 -17.10 -3.34 -16.40
C ALA A 96 -17.85 -4.65 -16.10
N ALA A 97 -17.19 -5.64 -15.51
CA ALA A 97 -17.79 -6.91 -15.13
C ALA A 97 -18.84 -6.75 -14.01
N CYS A 98 -18.53 -6.00 -12.94
CA CYS A 98 -19.47 -5.76 -11.85
C CYS A 98 -20.64 -4.86 -12.27
N LEU A 99 -20.42 -3.86 -13.14
CA LEU A 99 -21.52 -3.07 -13.74
C LEU A 99 -22.41 -3.95 -14.64
N GLY A 100 -21.81 -4.80 -15.47
CA GLY A 100 -22.54 -5.78 -16.29
C GLY A 100 -23.36 -6.75 -15.43
N ALA A 101 -22.82 -7.21 -14.30
CA ALA A 101 -23.53 -8.04 -13.34
C ALA A 101 -24.75 -7.31 -12.73
N LEU A 102 -24.61 -6.05 -12.31
CA LEU A 102 -25.72 -5.25 -11.78
C LEU A 102 -26.81 -4.94 -12.84
N LEU A 103 -26.42 -4.72 -14.10
CA LEU A 103 -27.38 -4.51 -15.20
C LEU A 103 -28.14 -5.79 -15.55
N LEU A 104 -27.44 -6.93 -15.62
CA LEU A 104 -28.06 -8.24 -15.86
C LEU A 104 -28.95 -8.67 -14.68
N TRP A 105 -28.53 -8.41 -13.44
CA TRP A 105 -29.31 -8.63 -12.22
C TRP A 105 -30.71 -8.01 -12.33
N ALA A 106 -30.79 -6.76 -12.81
CA ALA A 106 -32.05 -6.03 -12.98
C ALA A 106 -32.96 -6.61 -14.09
N MET A 107 -32.47 -7.54 -14.91
CA MET A 107 -33.23 -8.25 -15.95
C MET A 107 -33.72 -9.64 -15.50
N PHE A 108 -33.26 -10.17 -14.36
CA PHE A 108 -33.64 -11.51 -13.91
C PHE A 108 -34.99 -11.53 -13.17
N SER A 109 -35.95 -12.29 -13.70
CA SER A 109 -37.21 -12.62 -13.02
C SER A 109 -37.07 -13.66 -11.90
N SER A 110 -35.85 -14.12 -11.60
CA SER A 110 -35.56 -15.18 -10.63
C SER A 110 -34.57 -14.67 -9.59
N ALA A 111 -35.03 -14.52 -8.34
CA ALA A 111 -34.21 -14.05 -7.23
C ALA A 111 -32.95 -14.92 -7.00
N PHE A 112 -33.06 -16.24 -7.16
CA PHE A 112 -31.94 -17.16 -7.03
C PHE A 112 -30.81 -16.86 -8.04
N TRP A 113 -31.13 -16.78 -9.34
CA TRP A 113 -30.11 -16.53 -10.36
C TRP A 113 -29.56 -15.10 -10.31
N ALA A 114 -30.40 -14.12 -9.95
CA ALA A 114 -29.96 -12.77 -9.65
C ALA A 114 -28.94 -12.77 -8.49
N HIS A 115 -29.23 -13.46 -7.38
CA HIS A 115 -28.32 -13.54 -6.23
C HIS A 115 -27.02 -14.30 -6.56
N MET A 116 -27.07 -15.40 -7.32
CA MET A 116 -25.87 -16.14 -7.76
C MET A 116 -24.96 -15.30 -8.66
N LEU A 117 -25.52 -14.38 -9.45
CA LEU A 117 -24.72 -13.42 -10.23
C LEU A 117 -23.97 -12.42 -9.33
N VAL A 118 -24.55 -12.01 -8.19
CA VAL A 118 -23.86 -11.20 -7.18
C VAL A 118 -22.75 -11.99 -6.51
N VAL A 119 -23.00 -13.25 -6.11
CA VAL A 119 -21.96 -14.14 -5.52
C VAL A 119 -20.76 -14.29 -6.45
N ALA A 120 -20.98 -14.40 -7.77
CA ALA A 120 -19.90 -14.44 -8.76
C ALA A 120 -19.17 -13.09 -8.95
N ALA A 121 -19.85 -11.96 -8.70
CA ALA A 121 -19.29 -10.61 -8.84
C ALA A 121 -18.44 -10.17 -7.62
N VAL A 122 -18.69 -10.71 -6.42
CA VAL A 122 -17.95 -10.34 -5.20
C VAL A 122 -16.44 -10.55 -5.36
N PRO A 123 -15.90 -11.74 -5.73
CA PRO A 123 -14.45 -11.92 -5.92
C PRO A 123 -13.84 -11.00 -6.98
N ILE A 124 -14.62 -10.64 -8.01
CA ILE A 124 -14.18 -9.73 -9.08
C ILE A 124 -14.04 -8.31 -8.54
N SER A 125 -14.92 -7.87 -7.64
CA SER A 125 -14.84 -6.56 -6.99
C SER A 125 -13.64 -6.42 -6.03
N PHE A 126 -13.22 -7.53 -5.41
CA PHE A 126 -12.04 -7.59 -4.54
C PHE A 126 -10.71 -7.65 -5.30
N TRP A 127 -10.71 -8.03 -6.57
CA TRP A 127 -9.49 -8.24 -7.35
C TRP A 127 -8.53 -7.03 -7.39
N PRO A 128 -8.99 -5.77 -7.60
CA PRO A 128 -8.11 -4.60 -7.55
C PRO A 128 -7.51 -4.33 -6.17
N THR A 129 -8.24 -4.65 -5.09
CA THR A 129 -7.72 -4.60 -3.71
C THR A 129 -6.67 -5.68 -3.47
N TRP A 130 -6.88 -6.92 -3.93
CA TRP A 130 -5.85 -7.96 -3.88
C TRP A 130 -4.58 -7.57 -4.65
N GLU A 131 -4.72 -7.05 -5.87
CA GLU A 131 -3.58 -6.54 -6.66
C GLU A 131 -2.86 -5.39 -5.94
N SER A 132 -3.62 -4.45 -5.34
CA SER A 132 -3.07 -3.34 -4.55
C SER A 132 -2.24 -3.82 -3.36
N VAL A 133 -2.73 -4.83 -2.62
CA VAL A 133 -2.05 -5.42 -1.45
C VAL A 133 -0.86 -6.28 -1.83
N GLN A 134 -0.87 -6.95 -2.99
CA GLN A 134 0.30 -7.65 -3.52
C GLN A 134 1.44 -6.69 -3.88
N GLN A 135 1.11 -5.51 -4.42
CA GLN A 135 2.09 -4.45 -4.69
C GLN A 135 2.61 -3.79 -3.40
N ASP A 136 1.72 -3.51 -2.44
CA ASP A 136 2.06 -2.91 -1.16
C ASP A 136 1.01 -3.20 -0.08
N ARG A 137 1.36 -4.06 0.87
CA ARG A 137 0.51 -4.43 2.02
C ARG A 137 0.15 -3.24 2.92
N ALA A 138 0.94 -2.16 2.92
CA ALA A 138 0.64 -0.98 3.73
C ALA A 138 -0.63 -0.26 3.26
N ARG A 139 -0.99 -0.35 1.97
CA ARG A 139 -2.13 0.36 1.39
C ARG A 139 -3.47 0.00 2.03
N GLU A 140 -3.64 -1.24 2.48
CA GLU A 140 -4.89 -1.72 3.09
C GLU A 140 -4.69 -2.18 4.54
N ARG A 141 -3.62 -1.74 5.22
CA ARG A 141 -3.22 -2.21 6.56
C ARG A 141 -4.12 -1.69 7.69
N SER A 142 -5.38 -2.10 7.66
CA SER A 142 -6.42 -1.72 8.62
C SER A 142 -6.93 -2.95 9.39
N PRO A 143 -7.14 -2.87 10.71
CA PRO A 143 -7.84 -3.91 11.48
C PRO A 143 -9.28 -4.15 11.01
N ALA A 144 -9.87 -3.24 10.21
CA ALA A 144 -11.21 -3.37 9.66
C ALA A 144 -11.42 -4.66 8.87
N TRP A 145 -10.43 -5.11 8.08
CA TRP A 145 -10.52 -6.39 7.35
C TRP A 145 -10.70 -7.59 8.28
N GLY A 146 -10.04 -7.58 9.43
CA GLY A 146 -10.24 -8.56 10.48
C GLY A 146 -11.59 -8.44 11.20
N LEU A 147 -12.09 -7.21 11.40
CA LEU A 147 -13.41 -6.95 11.98
C LEU A 147 -14.55 -7.41 11.06
N TRP A 148 -14.48 -7.11 9.75
CA TRP A 148 -15.42 -7.65 8.77
C TRP A 148 -15.37 -9.18 8.71
N THR A 149 -14.18 -9.78 8.66
CA THR A 149 -14.02 -11.26 8.73
C THR A 149 -14.70 -11.88 9.96
N VAL A 150 -14.55 -11.26 11.14
CA VAL A 150 -15.22 -11.71 12.39
C VAL A 150 -16.73 -11.48 12.33
N GLY A 151 -17.17 -10.41 11.68
CA GLY A 151 -18.59 -10.11 11.43
C GLY A 151 -19.24 -11.16 10.53
N ASP A 152 -18.63 -11.50 9.41
CA ASP A 152 -19.14 -12.49 8.45
C ASP A 152 -19.17 -13.90 9.05
N LEU A 153 -18.14 -14.26 9.82
CA LEU A 153 -18.11 -15.51 10.57
C LEU A 153 -19.24 -15.58 11.61
N ALA A 154 -19.52 -14.47 12.29
CA ALA A 154 -20.65 -14.38 13.21
C ALA A 154 -22.00 -14.47 12.48
N THR A 155 -22.14 -13.83 11.31
CA THR A 155 -23.31 -13.95 10.41
C THR A 155 -23.53 -15.39 9.94
N LEU A 156 -22.46 -16.10 9.54
CA LEU A 156 -22.51 -17.51 9.17
C LEU A 156 -22.93 -18.42 10.35
N ILE A 157 -22.44 -18.12 11.55
CA ILE A 157 -22.85 -18.81 12.79
C ILE A 157 -24.31 -18.51 13.18
N VAL A 158 -24.85 -17.34 12.85
CA VAL A 158 -26.29 -17.05 12.99
C VAL A 158 -27.09 -17.86 11.98
N ALA A 159 -26.77 -17.76 10.69
CA ALA A 159 -27.51 -18.45 9.62
C ALA A 159 -27.58 -19.98 9.82
N THR A 160 -26.44 -20.60 10.11
CA THR A 160 -26.35 -22.06 10.39
C THR A 160 -27.09 -22.49 11.66
N ARG A 161 -27.49 -21.56 12.54
CA ARG A 161 -28.22 -21.83 13.79
C ARG A 161 -29.70 -21.47 13.75
N THR A 162 -30.13 -20.60 12.84
CA THR A 162 -31.56 -20.44 12.52
C THR A 162 -32.02 -21.55 11.59
N GLY A 163 -31.22 -21.90 10.58
CA GLY A 163 -31.56 -22.91 9.58
C GLY A 163 -32.49 -22.41 8.46
N ASP A 164 -33.30 -21.38 8.73
CA ASP A 164 -34.27 -20.73 7.82
C ASP A 164 -33.63 -19.90 6.68
N VAL A 165 -32.42 -20.25 6.22
CA VAL A 165 -31.63 -19.48 5.25
C VAL A 165 -31.47 -20.28 3.96
N GLU A 166 -31.72 -19.66 2.80
CA GLU A 166 -31.57 -20.33 1.51
C GLU A 166 -30.11 -20.67 1.17
N VAL A 167 -29.92 -21.74 0.41
CA VAL A 167 -28.60 -22.22 -0.04
C VAL A 167 -27.80 -21.12 -0.76
N GLY A 168 -28.46 -20.23 -1.49
CA GLY A 168 -27.83 -19.10 -2.16
C GLY A 168 -27.19 -18.11 -1.18
N SER A 169 -27.89 -17.78 -0.09
CA SER A 169 -27.41 -16.83 0.91
C SER A 169 -26.23 -17.38 1.72
N TYR A 170 -26.17 -18.69 1.96
CA TYR A 170 -24.97 -19.33 2.50
C TYR A 170 -23.75 -19.17 1.58
N ALA A 171 -23.93 -19.27 0.26
CA ALA A 171 -22.85 -19.06 -0.70
C ALA A 171 -22.34 -17.61 -0.70
N TYR A 172 -23.26 -16.62 -0.61
CA TYR A 172 -22.90 -15.20 -0.46
C TYR A 172 -22.10 -14.94 0.82
N ILE A 173 -22.61 -15.34 1.99
CA ILE A 173 -21.93 -15.15 3.28
C ILE A 173 -20.55 -15.81 3.30
N LEU A 174 -20.41 -17.00 2.71
CA LEU A 174 -19.12 -17.70 2.62
C LEU A 174 -18.13 -16.98 1.69
N VAL A 175 -18.59 -16.42 0.57
CA VAL A 175 -17.72 -15.70 -0.38
C VAL A 175 -17.29 -14.34 0.18
N GLU A 176 -18.18 -13.57 0.82
CA GLU A 176 -17.83 -12.36 1.58
C GLU A 176 -16.78 -12.68 2.66
N LEU A 177 -17.03 -13.69 3.50
CA LEU A 177 -16.10 -14.14 4.54
C LEU A 177 -14.71 -14.47 3.97
N LEU A 178 -14.63 -15.20 2.85
CA LEU A 178 -13.37 -15.54 2.21
C LEU A 178 -12.68 -14.33 1.57
N CYS A 179 -13.45 -13.36 1.06
CA CYS A 179 -12.91 -12.13 0.49
C CYS A 179 -12.33 -11.21 1.57
N HIS A 180 -13.05 -10.96 2.67
CA HIS A 180 -12.51 -10.22 3.82
C HIS A 180 -11.32 -10.96 4.47
N ALA A 181 -11.42 -12.28 4.69
CA ALA A 181 -10.36 -13.07 5.30
C ALA A 181 -9.08 -13.13 4.45
N SER A 182 -9.19 -13.18 3.12
CA SER A 182 -8.03 -13.20 2.23
C SER A 182 -7.30 -11.86 2.22
N VAL A 183 -8.00 -10.72 2.15
CA VAL A 183 -7.35 -9.40 2.29
C VAL A 183 -6.67 -9.28 3.66
N TRP A 184 -7.36 -9.69 4.73
CA TRP A 184 -6.82 -9.69 6.10
C TRP A 184 -5.56 -10.57 6.24
N PHE A 185 -5.57 -11.77 5.65
CA PHE A 185 -4.40 -12.66 5.62
C PHE A 185 -3.24 -12.03 4.84
N MET A 186 -3.52 -11.41 3.69
CA MET A 186 -2.51 -10.80 2.81
C MET A 186 -1.83 -9.55 3.44
N ILE A 187 -2.56 -8.71 4.17
CA ILE A 187 -1.96 -7.61 4.96
C ILE A 187 -1.28 -8.10 6.26
N GLY A 188 -1.63 -9.31 6.69
CA GLY A 188 -1.08 -10.01 7.86
C GLY A 188 -2.07 -10.09 9.02
N LEU A 189 -2.35 -11.32 9.47
CA LEU A 189 -3.29 -11.65 10.55
C LEU A 189 -3.02 -10.88 11.86
N ALA A 190 -1.75 -10.55 12.15
CA ALA A 190 -1.31 -9.79 13.32
C ALA A 190 -1.86 -8.34 13.42
N THR A 191 -2.62 -7.89 12.41
CA THR A 191 -3.44 -6.66 12.48
C THR A 191 -4.56 -6.74 13.52
N ILE A 192 -5.03 -7.93 13.93
CA ILE A 192 -5.89 -8.11 15.12
C ILE A 192 -5.03 -8.35 16.38
N ASN A 193 -4.11 -7.44 16.67
CA ASN A 193 -3.66 -7.25 18.05
C ASN A 193 -4.08 -5.84 18.51
N PRO A 194 -5.29 -5.68 19.10
CA PRO A 194 -5.75 -4.38 19.57
C PRO A 194 -4.81 -3.76 20.62
N ILE A 195 -4.06 -4.56 21.39
CA ILE A 195 -3.11 -4.07 22.39
C ILE A 195 -1.85 -3.45 21.72
N ARG A 196 -1.64 -3.66 20.40
CA ARG A 196 -0.61 -2.96 19.61
C ARG A 196 -1.15 -1.82 18.73
N SER A 197 -2.47 -1.60 18.67
CA SER A 197 -3.10 -0.45 18.00
C SER A 197 -3.86 0.49 18.96
N LEU A 198 -3.91 0.13 20.23
CA LEU A 198 -4.32 0.94 21.38
C LEU A 198 -3.10 1.19 22.26
N GLY A 199 -2.94 2.39 22.83
CA GLY A 199 -1.82 2.69 23.72
C GLY A 199 -1.94 4.00 24.48
N PHE A 200 -1.15 4.16 25.54
CA PHE A 200 -1.03 5.41 26.29
C PHE A 200 0.33 6.06 26.07
N ARG A 201 0.36 7.37 25.80
CA ARG A 201 1.59 8.17 25.71
C ARG A 201 1.35 9.54 26.33
N ASN A 202 2.25 9.98 27.20
CA ASN A 202 2.17 11.27 27.93
C ASN A 202 0.79 11.49 28.61
N GLY A 203 0.18 10.43 29.15
CA GLY A 203 -1.14 10.47 29.81
C GLY A 203 -2.36 10.36 28.88
N ASN A 204 -2.19 10.52 27.57
CA ASN A 204 -3.28 10.44 26.59
C ASN A 204 -3.46 9.02 26.04
N PHE A 205 -4.71 8.62 25.80
CA PHE A 205 -5.08 7.36 25.14
C PHE A 205 -5.16 7.54 23.63
N TYR A 206 -4.55 6.61 22.88
CA TYR A 206 -4.51 6.61 21.42
C TYR A 206 -5.12 5.32 20.87
N VAL A 207 -5.94 5.50 19.83
CA VAL A 207 -6.57 4.44 19.04
C VAL A 207 -6.12 4.61 17.60
N LEU A 208 -5.56 3.58 16.96
CA LEU A 208 -5.01 3.60 15.59
C LEU A 208 -3.90 4.65 15.38
N ASP A 209 -2.80 4.52 16.12
CA ASP A 209 -1.61 5.37 15.94
C ASP A 209 -1.02 5.21 14.52
N LYS A 210 -0.61 6.32 13.90
CA LYS A 210 0.02 6.39 12.58
C LYS A 210 1.46 5.89 12.56
N TYR A 211 2.10 5.74 13.72
CA TYR A 211 3.55 5.52 13.82
C TYR A 211 3.96 4.23 14.54
N LEU A 212 3.04 3.46 15.12
CA LEU A 212 3.34 2.17 15.75
C LEU A 212 3.63 1.10 14.69
N PRO A 213 4.79 0.41 14.74
CA PRO A 213 5.35 -0.67 13.16
C PRO A 213 4.42 -1.86 12.92
N ALA A 214 3.39 -1.92 13.72
CA ALA A 214 3.62 -2.50 15.02
C ALA A 214 4.99 -2.18 15.69
N SER A 215 6.01 -1.44 15.19
CA SER A 215 6.83 0.98 13.85
C SER A 215 6.65 1.44 12.32
N ASN A 216 6.15 2.67 12.10
CA ASN A 216 6.65 3.56 11.03
C ASN A 216 8.17 3.43 10.83
N LEU A 217 8.63 2.64 9.85
CA LEU A 217 10.06 2.58 9.48
C LEU A 217 10.61 3.98 9.15
N PHE A 218 9.72 4.86 8.70
CA PHE A 218 10.01 6.22 8.26
C PHE A 218 9.09 7.25 8.90
N SER A 219 9.62 8.45 9.06
CA SER A 219 8.88 9.71 9.20
C SER A 219 9.19 10.60 8.00
N VAL A 220 8.20 11.35 7.51
CA VAL A 220 8.41 12.36 6.46
C VAL A 220 8.31 13.73 7.11
N GLY A 221 9.36 14.52 6.98
CA GLY A 221 9.43 15.89 7.49
C GLY A 221 9.92 16.86 6.43
N GLU A 222 10.32 18.06 6.86
CA GLU A 222 10.94 19.06 5.99
C GLU A 222 12.24 19.57 6.61
N ASN A 223 13.25 19.77 5.76
CA ASN A 223 14.55 20.36 6.09
C ASN A 223 14.86 21.50 5.09
N HIS A 224 16.11 21.97 5.04
CA HIS A 224 16.53 23.03 4.10
C HIS A 224 16.61 22.59 2.62
N LEU A 225 16.34 21.31 2.31
CA LEU A 225 16.21 20.78 0.94
C LEU A 225 14.73 20.69 0.50
N GLY A 226 13.78 20.93 1.41
CA GLY A 226 12.36 20.66 1.21
C GLY A 226 11.94 19.39 1.96
N LYS A 227 11.15 18.53 1.33
CA LYS A 227 10.72 17.27 1.97
C LYS A 227 11.88 16.30 2.13
N ALA A 228 11.88 15.58 3.24
CA ALA A 228 12.94 14.65 3.63
C ALA A 228 12.35 13.40 4.31
N VAL A 229 13.04 12.28 4.15
CA VAL A 229 12.70 10.99 4.77
C VAL A 229 13.67 10.72 5.91
N PHE A 230 13.13 10.56 7.11
CA PHE A 230 13.87 10.25 8.32
C PHE A 230 13.57 8.82 8.76
N ALA A 231 14.55 8.12 9.31
CA ALA A 231 14.32 6.84 9.97
C ALA A 231 13.44 7.04 11.22
N ALA A 232 12.52 6.12 11.48
CA ALA A 232 11.72 6.06 12.71
C ALA A 232 11.79 4.67 13.38
N VAL A 233 12.82 3.91 13.00
CA VAL A 233 13.42 2.74 13.66
C VAL A 233 14.93 2.82 13.49
N ASP A 234 15.68 2.03 14.24
CA ASP A 234 17.08 1.73 13.93
C ASP A 234 17.16 0.83 12.67
N PHE A 235 18.15 1.09 11.81
CA PHE A 235 18.58 0.17 10.75
C PHE A 235 20.05 -0.21 10.97
N ALA A 236 20.37 -1.50 10.83
CA ALA A 236 21.75 -2.00 10.85
C ALA A 236 22.41 -1.85 9.46
N GLU A 237 23.75 -1.90 9.40
CA GLU A 237 24.46 -1.91 8.12
C GLU A 237 24.09 -3.16 7.30
N GLY A 238 23.70 -2.95 6.04
CA GLY A 238 23.24 -4.00 5.13
C GLY A 238 21.71 -4.17 5.07
N ASP A 239 20.94 -3.58 5.99
CA ASP A 239 19.47 -3.71 6.02
C ASP A 239 18.81 -3.15 4.75
N ARG A 240 17.72 -3.81 4.32
CA ARG A 240 16.90 -3.38 3.18
C ARG A 240 15.93 -2.31 3.64
N ILE A 241 16.14 -1.07 3.18
CA ILE A 241 15.35 0.10 3.57
C ILE A 241 14.05 0.15 2.75
N VAL A 242 14.17 0.33 1.43
CA VAL A 242 13.01 0.43 0.52
C VAL A 242 13.36 -0.06 -0.88
N LYS A 243 12.41 -0.69 -1.57
CA LYS A 243 12.53 -1.02 -2.99
C LYS A 243 12.10 0.18 -3.83
N PHE A 244 13.00 0.66 -4.70
CA PHE A 244 12.69 1.72 -5.66
C PHE A 244 11.76 1.17 -6.74
N THR A 245 10.71 1.93 -7.04
CA THR A 245 9.64 1.55 -7.97
C THR A 245 9.30 2.71 -8.91
N GLY A 246 8.73 2.41 -10.08
CA GLY A 246 8.37 3.46 -11.04
C GLY A 246 8.19 2.93 -12.45
N ARG A 247 7.60 3.74 -13.32
CA ARG A 247 7.52 3.43 -14.75
C ARG A 247 8.90 3.59 -15.39
N ARG A 248 9.29 2.64 -16.25
CA ARG A 248 10.46 2.82 -17.12
C ARG A 248 10.13 3.73 -18.30
N PHE A 249 11.03 4.66 -18.57
CA PHE A 249 11.06 5.56 -19.72
C PHE A 249 12.39 5.36 -20.44
N ARG A 250 12.41 5.51 -21.76
CA ARG A 250 13.68 5.62 -22.50
C ARG A 250 14.35 6.94 -22.18
N ALA A 251 15.69 7.02 -22.30
CA ALA A 251 16.44 8.26 -22.08
C ALA A 251 15.98 9.40 -23.00
N ASP A 252 15.55 9.10 -24.23
CA ASP A 252 14.97 10.05 -25.19
C ASP A 252 13.56 10.57 -24.81
N GLN A 253 12.93 10.01 -23.78
CA GLN A 253 11.63 10.41 -23.24
C GLN A 253 11.71 11.16 -21.90
N VAL A 254 12.90 11.26 -21.29
CA VAL A 254 13.10 12.02 -20.05
C VAL A 254 13.23 13.51 -20.38
N PRO A 255 12.51 14.42 -19.70
CA PRO A 255 12.62 15.86 -19.96
C PRO A 255 14.05 16.37 -19.74
N SER A 256 14.66 16.96 -20.76
CA SER A 256 16.04 17.48 -20.70
C SER A 256 16.23 18.68 -19.75
N VAL A 257 15.14 19.33 -19.33
CA VAL A 257 15.13 20.40 -18.35
C VAL A 257 14.08 20.08 -17.28
N MET A 258 14.50 19.40 -16.22
CA MET A 258 13.67 19.15 -15.04
C MET A 258 13.70 20.39 -14.11
N ARG A 259 12.55 20.72 -13.51
CA ARG A 259 12.41 21.85 -12.59
C ARG A 259 11.55 21.44 -11.39
N GLY A 260 12.03 21.76 -10.18
CA GLY A 260 11.32 21.42 -8.93
C GLY A 260 11.09 19.92 -8.77
N GLY A 261 9.94 19.52 -8.22
CA GLY A 261 9.62 18.13 -7.89
C GLY A 261 9.44 17.15 -9.07
N GLY A 262 9.71 17.56 -10.31
CA GLY A 262 9.82 16.65 -11.46
C GLY A 262 11.15 15.91 -11.53
N ASP A 263 12.13 16.29 -10.70
CA ASP A 263 13.52 15.81 -10.77
C ASP A 263 13.74 14.48 -10.02
N ARG A 264 13.04 13.43 -10.48
CA ARG A 264 12.91 12.12 -9.79
C ARG A 264 13.10 10.93 -10.72
N PHE A 265 14.09 11.02 -11.61
CA PHE A 265 14.40 9.96 -12.57
C PHE A 265 15.70 9.26 -12.19
N VAL A 266 15.62 7.99 -11.80
CA VAL A 266 16.79 7.16 -11.48
C VAL A 266 17.18 6.37 -12.73
N GLN A 267 18.40 6.55 -13.24
CA GLN A 267 18.89 5.77 -14.38
C GLN A 267 19.03 4.29 -13.97
N VAL A 268 18.51 3.36 -14.76
CA VAL A 268 18.47 1.91 -14.43
C VAL A 268 19.15 1.02 -15.47
N THR A 269 19.30 1.51 -16.70
CA THR A 269 20.19 1.01 -17.75
C THR A 269 20.75 2.25 -18.49
N PRO A 270 21.79 2.12 -19.34
CA PRO A 270 22.29 3.28 -20.10
C PRO A 270 21.18 4.00 -20.89
N ASP A 271 20.21 3.25 -21.41
CA ASP A 271 19.13 3.72 -22.28
C ASP A 271 17.77 3.93 -21.58
N HIS A 272 17.60 3.59 -20.30
CA HIS A 272 16.33 3.75 -19.56
C HIS A 272 16.49 4.33 -18.16
N TYR A 273 15.50 5.15 -17.80
CA TYR A 273 15.30 5.71 -16.46
C TYR A 273 14.00 5.16 -15.84
N MET A 274 14.02 4.90 -14.55
CA MET A 274 12.84 4.74 -13.70
C MET A 274 12.38 6.14 -13.29
N GLY A 275 11.20 6.57 -13.75
CA GLY A 275 10.58 7.81 -13.30
C GLY A 275 9.88 7.67 -11.95
N PRO A 276 9.34 8.77 -11.40
CA PRO A 276 8.79 8.81 -10.04
C PRO A 276 7.69 7.77 -9.77
N SER A 277 7.68 7.28 -8.54
CA SER A 277 6.79 6.22 -8.05
C SER A 277 5.48 6.76 -7.43
N GLY A 278 5.51 8.01 -6.95
CA GLY A 278 4.46 8.59 -6.11
C GLY A 278 4.49 8.16 -4.64
N ARG A 279 5.52 7.43 -4.20
CA ARG A 279 5.68 6.85 -2.84
C ARG A 279 6.85 7.51 -2.11
N ILE A 280 7.46 6.83 -1.14
CA ILE A 280 8.47 7.41 -0.25
C ILE A 280 9.89 7.44 -0.86
N ASP A 281 10.18 6.57 -1.82
CA ASP A 281 11.42 6.56 -2.62
C ASP A 281 11.65 7.87 -3.38
N ASP A 282 10.57 8.52 -3.85
CA ASP A 282 10.56 9.86 -4.46
C ASP A 282 11.02 11.00 -3.52
N LEU A 283 11.18 10.74 -2.21
CA LEU A 283 11.45 11.73 -1.16
C LEU A 283 12.81 11.53 -0.46
N ILE A 284 13.61 10.54 -0.86
CA ILE A 284 14.88 10.21 -0.21
C ILE A 284 16.00 11.05 -0.83
N ASN A 285 16.44 12.08 -0.09
CA ASN A 285 17.34 13.12 -0.56
C ASN A 285 18.77 12.65 -0.86
N HIS A 286 19.50 13.51 -1.57
CA HIS A 286 20.92 13.34 -1.81
C HIS A 286 21.79 13.76 -0.61
N SER A 287 22.80 12.97 -0.28
CA SER A 287 23.95 13.40 0.53
C SER A 287 25.28 12.98 -0.09
N CYS A 288 26.30 13.83 0.02
CA CYS A 288 27.69 13.48 -0.31
C CYS A 288 28.34 12.59 0.76
N ALA A 289 27.79 12.56 1.99
CA ALA A 289 28.14 11.63 3.05
C ALA A 289 26.91 10.78 3.44
N PRO A 290 26.45 9.89 2.54
CA PRO A 290 25.20 9.16 2.71
C PRO A 290 25.22 8.17 3.89
N ASN A 291 24.04 7.69 4.26
CA ASN A 291 23.84 6.54 5.14
C ASN A 291 23.15 5.36 4.44
N ALA A 292 22.67 5.55 3.20
CA ALA A 292 22.10 4.50 2.36
C ALA A 292 22.69 4.50 0.93
N GLY A 293 22.48 3.42 0.18
CA GLY A 293 22.90 3.29 -1.22
C GLY A 293 22.10 2.24 -2.00
N LEU A 294 22.00 2.39 -3.31
CA LEU A 294 21.19 1.52 -4.17
C LEU A 294 21.97 0.25 -4.57
N ARG A 295 21.38 -0.92 -4.31
CA ARG A 295 21.79 -2.21 -4.87
C ARG A 295 20.89 -2.59 -6.05
N PHE A 296 21.51 -3.19 -7.06
CA PHE A 296 20.87 -3.65 -8.28
C PHE A 296 20.98 -5.17 -8.36
N ALA A 297 19.83 -5.84 -8.24
CA ALA A 297 19.68 -7.30 -8.23
C ALA A 297 18.47 -7.72 -9.08
N ASP A 298 18.26 -9.02 -9.25
CA ASP A 298 17.23 -9.55 -10.15
C ASP A 298 15.80 -9.22 -9.69
N GLU A 299 15.56 -9.06 -8.38
CA GLU A 299 14.27 -8.58 -7.88
C GLU A 299 14.06 -7.06 -8.04
N GLY A 300 15.05 -6.32 -8.55
CA GLY A 300 15.00 -4.90 -8.87
C GLY A 300 16.02 -4.02 -8.13
N VAL A 301 15.69 -2.73 -8.02
CA VAL A 301 16.54 -1.72 -7.37
C VAL A 301 16.11 -1.54 -5.92
N VAL A 302 17.03 -1.69 -4.97
CA VAL A 302 16.74 -1.68 -3.53
C VAL A 302 17.73 -0.77 -2.81
N LEU A 303 17.22 0.20 -2.07
CA LEU A 303 18.01 1.01 -1.15
C LEU A 303 18.35 0.18 0.09
N VAL A 304 19.64 0.12 0.44
CA VAL A 304 20.14 -0.53 1.65
C VAL A 304 20.91 0.44 2.53
N ALA A 305 20.93 0.19 3.84
CA ALA A 305 21.79 0.90 4.78
C ALA A 305 23.27 0.53 4.53
N ILE A 306 24.15 1.52 4.56
CA ILE A 306 25.62 1.37 4.32
C ILE A 306 26.46 1.74 5.56
N ARG A 307 25.76 1.99 6.67
CA ARG A 307 26.20 2.15 8.06
C ARG A 307 24.93 2.14 8.92
N PRO A 308 25.01 2.00 10.25
CA PRO A 308 23.83 2.15 11.11
C PRO A 308 23.12 3.50 10.92
N ILE A 309 21.80 3.48 11.05
CA ILE A 309 20.91 4.65 10.94
C ILE A 309 20.00 4.66 12.17
N ALA A 310 19.98 5.75 12.94
CA ALA A 310 19.18 5.88 14.16
C ALA A 310 17.82 6.56 13.91
N PRO A 311 16.80 6.34 14.77
CA PRO A 311 15.55 7.10 14.73
C PRO A 311 15.79 8.61 14.77
N GLY A 312 15.36 9.33 13.74
CA GLY A 312 15.58 10.76 13.55
C GLY A 312 16.68 11.12 12.53
N ASP A 313 17.53 10.18 12.11
CA ASP A 313 18.49 10.41 11.02
C ASP A 313 17.78 10.56 9.67
N GLU A 314 18.21 11.52 8.84
CA GLU A 314 17.75 11.63 7.45
C GLU A 314 18.37 10.50 6.61
N ILE A 315 17.52 9.71 5.94
CA ILE A 315 17.95 8.67 5.01
C ILE A 315 18.33 9.32 3.69
N THR A 316 19.57 9.12 3.25
CA THR A 316 20.15 9.78 2.08
C THR A 316 21.09 8.87 1.30
N TRP A 317 21.14 9.07 -0.02
CA TRP A 317 22.02 8.32 -0.93
C TRP A 317 22.77 9.22 -1.92
N ASP A 318 23.76 8.67 -2.62
CA ASP A 318 24.57 9.42 -3.58
C ASP A 318 24.02 9.27 -5.01
N TYR A 319 23.33 10.30 -5.53
CA TYR A 319 22.66 10.23 -6.84
C TYR A 319 23.63 9.97 -8.00
N SER A 320 24.92 10.27 -7.82
CA SER A 320 25.93 9.96 -8.83
C SER A 320 26.10 8.45 -9.07
N THR A 321 25.70 7.55 -8.16
CA THR A 321 25.92 6.10 -8.33
C THR A 321 25.01 5.42 -9.35
N THR A 322 24.15 6.17 -10.03
CA THR A 322 23.38 5.71 -11.20
C THR A 322 23.67 6.49 -12.48
N LEU A 323 24.23 7.69 -12.40
CA LEU A 323 24.30 8.59 -13.56
C LEU A 323 25.51 8.29 -14.47
N ALA A 324 25.21 7.91 -15.72
CA ALA A 324 26.17 7.71 -16.80
C ALA A 324 25.73 8.48 -18.06
N GLU A 325 26.66 9.24 -18.65
CA GLU A 325 26.45 10.04 -19.88
C GLU A 325 25.25 11.01 -19.82
N SER A 326 24.78 11.35 -18.61
CA SER A 326 23.63 12.21 -18.40
C SER A 326 23.99 13.69 -18.48
N ASN A 327 23.10 14.50 -19.07
CA ASN A 327 23.19 15.96 -19.01
C ASN A 327 22.74 16.52 -17.65
N TRP A 328 22.16 15.69 -16.78
CA TRP A 328 21.62 16.11 -15.49
C TRP A 328 22.69 16.57 -14.50
N HIS A 329 22.45 17.72 -13.87
CA HIS A 329 23.30 18.27 -12.80
C HIS A 329 22.47 19.02 -11.76
N MET A 330 22.85 18.92 -10.47
CA MET A 330 22.19 19.60 -9.35
C MET A 330 23.17 20.36 -8.47
N ILE A 331 22.79 21.57 -8.04
CA ILE A 331 23.53 22.33 -7.01
C ILE A 331 23.27 21.69 -5.64
N CYS A 332 24.29 21.08 -5.06
CA CYS A 332 24.19 20.33 -3.82
C CYS A 332 24.15 21.26 -2.58
N GLN A 333 23.14 21.07 -1.74
CA GLN A 333 23.00 21.76 -0.46
C GLN A 333 22.95 20.78 0.73
N CYS A 334 23.46 19.55 0.62
CA CYS A 334 23.36 18.53 1.68
C CYS A 334 24.10 18.84 3.00
N ARG A 335 24.90 19.91 3.06
CA ARG A 335 25.66 20.40 4.25
C ARG A 335 26.65 19.43 4.91
N SER A 336 26.84 18.21 4.40
CA SER A 336 27.95 17.33 4.83
C SER A 336 29.30 18.04 4.66
N GLU A 337 30.28 17.76 5.52
CA GLU A 337 31.62 18.37 5.46
C GLU A 337 32.26 18.24 4.06
N GLY A 338 32.22 17.03 3.48
CA GLY A 338 32.66 16.73 2.10
C GLY A 338 31.64 17.07 1.00
N CYS A 339 30.84 18.13 1.14
CA CYS A 339 29.82 18.49 0.14
C CYS A 339 30.45 18.97 -1.20
N ARG A 340 30.25 18.18 -2.26
CA ARG A 340 30.79 18.41 -3.63
C ARG A 340 30.29 19.67 -4.34
N ARG A 341 29.27 20.35 -3.80
CA ARG A 341 28.58 21.55 -4.36
C ARG A 341 27.85 21.34 -5.70
N VAL A 342 28.30 20.47 -6.57
CA VAL A 342 27.59 20.04 -7.80
C VAL A 342 27.57 18.53 -7.86
N ILE A 343 26.40 17.95 -8.18
CA ILE A 343 26.20 16.52 -8.43
C ILE A 343 25.94 16.33 -9.92
N GLY A 344 26.46 15.24 -10.47
CA GLY A 344 26.28 14.82 -11.87
C GLY A 344 26.70 13.35 -12.04
N ASN A 345 27.19 13.00 -13.23
CA ASN A 345 27.62 11.63 -13.57
C ASN A 345 28.64 11.03 -12.59
N PHE A 346 28.64 9.70 -12.48
CA PHE A 346 29.52 8.92 -11.58
C PHE A 346 31.01 9.25 -11.76
N GLU A 347 31.43 9.55 -12.98
CA GLU A 347 32.80 9.90 -13.35
C GLU A 347 33.29 11.21 -12.69
N THR A 348 32.37 12.06 -12.22
CA THR A 348 32.70 13.29 -11.47
C THR A 348 33.12 13.02 -10.02
N LEU A 349 32.97 11.78 -9.52
CA LEU A 349 33.53 11.36 -8.24
C LEU A 349 35.05 11.12 -8.38
N SER A 350 35.80 11.42 -7.32
CA SER A 350 37.21 11.02 -7.24
C SER A 350 37.37 9.50 -7.42
N PRO A 351 38.49 9.01 -8.00
CA PRO A 351 38.69 7.58 -8.24
C PRO A 351 38.49 6.72 -6.98
N GLU A 352 38.95 7.22 -5.82
CA GLU A 352 38.75 6.63 -4.50
C GLU A 352 37.27 6.46 -4.13
N ARG A 353 36.43 7.47 -4.40
CA ARG A 353 34.98 7.40 -4.16
C ARG A 353 34.27 6.50 -5.15
N GLN A 354 34.68 6.51 -6.43
CA GLN A 354 34.16 5.55 -7.40
C GLN A 354 34.42 4.12 -6.94
N GLU A 355 35.65 3.83 -6.51
CA GLU A 355 36.03 2.50 -6.05
C GLU A 355 35.36 2.10 -4.74
N TRP A 356 35.20 3.05 -3.80
CA TRP A 356 34.47 2.83 -2.55
C TRP A 356 33.03 2.34 -2.79
N PHE A 357 32.33 2.89 -3.79
CA PHE A 357 30.98 2.47 -4.17
C PHE A 357 30.97 1.17 -5.00
N ARG A 358 31.92 0.98 -5.93
CA ARG A 358 32.06 -0.25 -6.73
C ARG A 358 32.29 -1.47 -5.84
N ALA A 359 33.28 -1.41 -4.94
CA ALA A 359 33.65 -2.48 -4.02
C ALA A 359 32.54 -2.87 -3.01
N ARG A 360 31.54 -2.00 -2.81
CA ARG A 360 30.35 -2.25 -1.96
C ARG A 360 29.10 -2.67 -2.75
N ASN A 361 29.21 -2.76 -4.08
CA ASN A 361 28.12 -3.02 -5.01
C ASN A 361 26.96 -2.00 -4.86
N LEU A 362 27.29 -0.72 -4.74
CA LEU A 362 26.35 0.41 -4.53
C LEU A 362 26.13 1.26 -5.80
N VAL A 363 26.51 0.73 -6.96
CA VAL A 363 26.45 1.38 -8.27
C VAL A 363 25.54 0.62 -9.22
N ALA A 364 24.94 1.33 -10.17
CA ALA A 364 24.21 0.70 -11.26
C ALA A 364 25.14 -0.21 -12.10
N PRO A 365 24.64 -1.31 -12.71
CA PRO A 365 25.50 -2.35 -13.28
C PRO A 365 26.46 -1.87 -14.38
N TYR A 366 26.06 -0.84 -15.15
CA TYR A 366 26.85 -0.22 -16.21
C TYR A 366 27.94 0.76 -15.71
N LEU A 367 28.02 1.02 -14.40
CA LEU A 367 29.07 1.82 -13.75
C LEU A 367 30.14 0.96 -13.05
N ARG A 368 29.94 -0.37 -12.98
CA ARG A 368 30.96 -1.35 -12.60
C ARG A 368 32.04 -1.40 -13.69
N ARG A 369 33.28 -1.77 -13.36
CA ARG A 369 34.28 -2.05 -14.41
C ARG A 369 33.83 -3.28 -15.20
N ARG A 370 34.20 -3.37 -16.49
CA ARG A 370 33.86 -4.54 -17.33
C ARG A 370 34.45 -5.85 -16.81
N ASP A 371 35.51 -5.74 -16.01
CA ASP A 371 36.28 -6.86 -15.45
C ASP A 371 35.73 -7.33 -14.08
N ASP A 372 34.93 -6.50 -13.38
CA ASP A 372 34.47 -6.71 -12.00
C ASP A 372 33.12 -7.47 -11.92
N VAL A 373 32.90 -8.47 -12.77
CA VAL A 373 31.70 -9.34 -12.68
C VAL A 373 31.90 -10.42 -11.62
N ALA A 374 32.09 -9.99 -10.36
CA ALA A 374 31.99 -10.88 -9.21
C ALA A 374 30.54 -11.41 -9.09
N PRO A 375 30.33 -12.73 -8.88
CA PRO A 375 29.00 -13.28 -8.73
C PRO A 375 28.31 -12.69 -7.50
N VAL A 376 26.99 -12.50 -7.59
CA VAL A 376 26.18 -11.95 -6.49
C VAL A 376 26.25 -12.90 -5.30
N ALA A 377 26.93 -12.49 -4.23
CA ALA A 377 26.92 -13.20 -2.96
C ALA A 377 25.47 -13.32 -2.46
N ALA A 378 25.04 -14.55 -2.17
CA ALA A 378 23.66 -14.83 -1.77
C ALA A 378 23.26 -13.97 -0.56
N ILE A 379 22.09 -13.34 -0.64
CA ILE A 379 21.55 -12.51 0.44
C ILE A 379 21.33 -13.43 1.66
N PRO A 380 21.92 -13.14 2.83
CA PRO A 380 21.67 -13.94 4.02
C PRO A 380 20.19 -13.90 4.39
N GLU A 381 19.58 -15.08 4.57
CA GLU A 381 18.21 -15.14 5.10
C GLU A 381 18.19 -14.54 6.51
N VAL A 382 17.18 -13.70 6.77
CA VAL A 382 16.96 -13.10 8.09
C VAL A 382 16.59 -14.20 9.07
N ARG A 383 17.58 -14.68 9.83
CA ARG A 383 17.38 -15.58 10.96
C ARG A 383 16.64 -14.83 12.06
N LEU A 384 15.30 -14.90 12.01
CA LEU A 384 14.44 -14.52 13.13
C LEU A 384 14.82 -15.42 14.32
N GLY A 385 15.56 -14.86 15.27
CA GLY A 385 15.95 -15.57 16.48
C GLY A 385 14.71 -15.93 17.30
N ALA A 386 14.61 -17.19 17.70
CA ALA A 386 13.61 -17.61 18.67
C ALA A 386 14.08 -17.19 20.08
N GLY A 387 13.29 -16.35 20.73
CA GLY A 387 13.48 -15.85 22.10
C GLY A 387 12.17 -15.29 22.64
#